data_AF-A0A7Y2ZDN3-F1
#
_entry.id   AF-A0A7Y2ZDN3-F1
#
_cell.length_a   1.000
_cell.length_b   1.000
_cell.length_c   1.000
_cell.angle_alpha   90.00
_cell.angle_beta   90.00
_cell.angle_gamma   90.00
#
_symmetry.space_group_name_H-M   'P 1'
#
loop_
_entity.id
_entity.type
_entity.pdbx_description
1 polymer ?
#
loop_
_entity_poly.entity_id
_entity_poly.type
_entity_poly.pdbx_seq_one_letter_code
_entity_poly.pdbx_strand_id
1 'polypeptide(L)'
;VPGLAGDGTDWSWGAYSSAILVSAIGISLWPHLFMKAFTARSDDILRRTVVLFPTFQLFLIPVFLIGFAGVLFPTGPESPDFILPFMILETELPAVVVGLFCAGALSASMSTGDALMHAAASITVEDGIRPFKAMDDRTQRRAIQVLVVLVGIVAYYFAINESSSLVALLLTAYGIIAQLAPPVLATLYWRRATTAGVLAGLVAGGATSVFFLQNPELRPWELHEGILGLAVHVPVLLAVSLATPAQDPDHVGSFMAEARDPHQPRSTHA
;
A
#
# COMPACT_ATOMS: atom_id res chain seq x y z
N VAL A 1 11.48 -25.75 2.61
CA VAL A 1 10.50 -24.67 2.87
C VAL A 1 11.19 -23.33 2.64
N PRO A 2 10.54 -22.34 2.02
CA PRO A 2 11.12 -21.01 1.72
C PRO A 2 11.53 -20.19 2.95
N GLY A 3 11.06 -20.55 4.15
CA GLY A 3 11.41 -19.90 5.41
C GLY A 3 10.35 -20.13 6.48
N LEU A 4 10.49 -19.44 7.61
CA LEU A 4 9.53 -19.46 8.71
C LEU A 4 8.60 -18.24 8.65
N ALA A 5 7.33 -18.43 9.00
CA ALA A 5 6.36 -17.39 9.21
C ALA A 5 6.58 -16.71 10.56
N GLY A 6 5.89 -15.59 10.78
CA GLY A 6 6.04 -14.80 12.01
C GLY A 6 5.66 -15.55 13.30
N ASP A 7 4.87 -16.62 13.17
CA ASP A 7 4.47 -17.53 14.24
C ASP A 7 5.40 -18.76 14.38
N GLY A 8 6.47 -18.82 13.59
CA GLY A 8 7.44 -19.92 13.60
C GLY A 8 7.02 -21.16 12.80
N THR A 9 5.89 -21.11 12.07
CA THR A 9 5.48 -22.19 11.17
C THR A 9 6.24 -22.13 9.84
N ASP A 10 6.35 -23.25 9.13
CA ASP A 10 6.99 -23.28 7.81
C ASP A 10 6.09 -22.61 6.76
N TRP A 11 6.63 -21.64 6.02
CA TRP A 11 5.94 -21.14 4.83
C TRP A 11 5.82 -22.25 3.79
N SER A 12 4.66 -22.34 3.15
CA SER A 12 4.55 -23.06 1.89
C SER A 12 5.04 -22.22 0.72
N TRP A 13 5.46 -22.88 -0.35
CA TRP A 13 5.91 -22.19 -1.57
C TRP A 13 4.81 -21.35 -2.21
N GLY A 14 3.55 -21.82 -2.15
CA GLY A 14 2.39 -21.07 -2.62
C GLY A 14 2.18 -19.79 -1.84
N ALA A 15 2.22 -19.88 -0.51
CA ALA A 15 2.01 -18.73 0.35
C ALA A 15 3.16 -17.72 0.14
N TYR A 16 4.41 -18.17 0.10
CA TYR A 16 5.57 -17.29 -0.01
C TYR A 16 5.62 -16.55 -1.35
N SER A 17 5.42 -17.28 -2.45
CA SER A 17 5.41 -16.67 -3.79
C SER A 17 4.24 -15.70 -3.98
N SER A 18 3.05 -16.04 -3.47
CA SER A 18 1.89 -15.15 -3.53
C SER A 18 2.04 -13.91 -2.64
N ALA A 19 2.71 -14.01 -1.49
CA ALA A 19 3.04 -12.87 -0.65
C ALA A 19 4.01 -11.89 -1.35
N ILE A 20 5.01 -12.41 -2.08
CA ILE A 20 5.91 -11.58 -2.91
C ILE A 20 5.11 -10.85 -4.00
N LEU A 21 4.24 -11.57 -4.72
CA LEU A 21 3.41 -10.98 -5.77
C LEU A 21 2.47 -9.89 -5.23
N VAL A 22 1.80 -10.17 -4.11
CA VAL A 22 0.93 -9.18 -3.43
C VAL A 22 1.74 -7.97 -3.00
N SER A 23 2.95 -8.16 -2.49
CA SER A 23 3.81 -7.04 -2.08
C SER A 23 4.21 -6.18 -3.27
N ALA A 24 4.58 -6.77 -4.42
CA ALA A 24 4.94 -6.05 -5.63
C ALA A 24 3.75 -5.25 -6.22
N ILE A 25 2.55 -5.82 -6.18
CA ILE A 25 1.33 -5.13 -6.62
C ILE A 25 0.96 -4.04 -5.60
N GLY A 26 0.91 -4.39 -4.31
CA GLY A 26 0.50 -3.50 -3.23
C GLY A 26 1.39 -2.28 -3.09
N ILE A 27 2.72 -2.43 -3.15
CA ILE A 27 3.65 -1.30 -3.09
C ILE A 27 3.39 -0.32 -4.23
N SER A 28 3.12 -0.81 -5.44
CA SER A 28 2.91 0.02 -6.63
C SER A 28 1.62 0.83 -6.59
N LEU A 29 0.67 0.44 -5.74
CA LEU A 29 -0.69 0.98 -5.72
C LEU A 29 -1.03 1.80 -4.49
N TRP A 30 -0.04 2.03 -3.63
CA TRP A 30 -0.23 2.91 -2.49
C TRP A 30 -0.60 4.33 -2.93
N PRO A 31 -1.71 4.92 -2.42
CA PRO A 31 -2.13 6.26 -2.82
C PRO A 31 -1.07 7.35 -2.61
N HIS A 32 -0.25 7.23 -1.56
CA HIS A 32 0.81 8.19 -1.27
C HIS A 32 1.92 8.23 -2.33
N LEU A 33 2.12 7.16 -3.10
CA LEU A 33 3.05 7.15 -4.23
C LEU A 33 2.47 7.88 -5.44
N PHE A 34 1.18 7.69 -5.73
CA PHE A 34 0.49 8.42 -6.80
C PHE A 34 0.48 9.93 -6.55
N MET A 35 0.20 10.37 -5.33
CA MET A 35 0.26 11.80 -4.98
C MET A 35 1.65 12.41 -5.26
N LYS A 36 2.73 11.68 -4.98
CA LYS A 36 4.09 12.12 -5.31
C LYS A 36 4.34 12.16 -6.82
N ALA A 37 3.79 11.21 -7.57
CA ALA A 37 3.88 11.21 -9.02
C ALA A 37 3.16 12.41 -9.65
N PHE A 38 1.96 12.77 -9.17
CA PHE A 38 1.18 13.91 -9.70
C PHE A 38 1.74 15.29 -9.31
N THR A 39 2.59 15.36 -8.28
CA THR A 39 3.26 16.60 -7.84
C THR A 39 4.68 16.73 -8.40
N ALA A 40 5.13 15.77 -9.21
CA ALA A 40 6.44 15.83 -9.85
C ALA A 40 6.53 17.01 -10.82
N ARG A 41 7.67 17.70 -10.83
CA ARG A 41 7.87 18.91 -11.65
C ARG A 41 7.99 18.62 -13.15
N SER A 42 8.35 17.39 -13.51
CA SER A 42 8.46 16.93 -14.88
C SER A 42 8.47 15.40 -14.98
N ASP A 43 8.09 14.89 -16.14
CA ASP A 43 8.11 13.46 -16.46
C ASP A 43 9.53 12.87 -16.40
N ASP A 44 10.54 13.67 -16.75
CA ASP A 44 11.95 13.26 -16.67
C ASP A 44 12.37 12.96 -15.22
N ILE A 45 11.90 13.76 -14.25
CA ILE A 45 12.17 13.53 -12.84
C ILE A 45 11.49 12.23 -12.40
N LEU A 46 10.22 12.05 -12.77
CA LEU A 46 9.48 10.84 -12.45
C LEU A 46 10.17 9.58 -13.01
N ARG A 47 10.57 9.60 -14.28
CA ARG A 47 11.30 8.50 -14.92
C ARG A 47 12.64 8.21 -14.21
N ARG A 48 13.40 9.25 -13.86
CA ARG A 48 14.65 9.08 -13.10
C ARG A 48 14.41 8.46 -11.73
N THR A 49 13.38 8.89 -11.01
CA THR A 49 13.01 8.31 -9.71
C THR A 49 12.70 6.82 -9.84
N VAL A 50 11.94 6.41 -10.85
CA VAL A 50 11.60 4.99 -11.09
C VAL A 50 12.85 4.17 -11.46
N VAL A 51 13.72 4.69 -12.33
CA VAL A 51 14.95 3.99 -12.75
C VAL A 51 15.96 3.89 -11.61
N LEU A 52 16.02 4.89 -10.72
CA LEU A 52 16.89 4.88 -9.55
C LEU A 52 16.30 4.10 -8.37
N PHE A 53 15.00 3.80 -8.36
CA PHE A 53 14.37 3.09 -7.24
C PHE A 53 15.07 1.76 -6.89
N PRO A 54 15.49 0.91 -7.85
CA PRO A 54 16.23 -0.32 -7.53
C PRO A 54 17.58 -0.10 -6.84
N THR A 55 18.22 1.07 -6.99
CA THR A 55 19.49 1.32 -6.27
C THR A 55 19.27 1.45 -4.77
N PHE A 56 18.08 1.88 -4.34
CA PHE A 56 17.71 1.88 -2.92
C PHE A 56 17.60 0.46 -2.34
N GLN A 57 17.28 -0.55 -3.16
CA GLN A 57 17.24 -1.95 -2.74
C GLN A 57 18.62 -2.45 -2.28
N LEU A 58 19.72 -1.84 -2.75
CA LEU A 58 21.08 -2.21 -2.29
C LEU A 58 21.27 -1.92 -0.79
N PHE A 59 20.56 -0.93 -0.23
CA PHE A 59 20.60 -0.65 1.20
C PHE A 59 19.90 -1.71 2.05
N LEU A 60 19.09 -2.60 1.47
CA LEU A 60 18.50 -3.73 2.18
C LEU A 60 19.49 -4.89 2.36
N ILE A 61 20.55 -4.97 1.55
CA ILE A 61 21.55 -6.05 1.67
C ILE A 61 22.20 -6.05 3.06
N PRO A 62 22.74 -4.92 3.58
CA PRO A 62 23.24 -4.86 4.95
C PRO A 62 22.18 -5.23 6.00
N VAL A 63 20.94 -4.79 5.82
CA VAL A 63 19.84 -5.09 6.77
C VAL A 63 19.58 -6.59 6.85
N PHE A 64 19.56 -7.28 5.70
CA PHE A 64 19.43 -8.74 5.67
C PHE A 64 20.62 -9.44 6.34
N LEU A 65 21.85 -8.98 6.09
CA LEU A 65 23.04 -9.55 6.72
C LEU A 65 22.99 -9.40 8.25
N ILE A 66 22.55 -8.24 8.76
CA ILE A 66 22.37 -8.03 10.19
C ILE A 66 21.27 -8.98 10.72
N GLY A 67 20.13 -9.10 10.04
CA GLY A 67 19.08 -10.04 10.43
C GLY A 67 19.56 -11.50 10.51
N PHE A 68 20.34 -11.96 9.54
CA PHE A 68 20.95 -13.31 9.57
C PHE A 68 21.99 -13.46 10.68
N ALA A 69 22.79 -12.42 10.95
CA ALA A 69 23.74 -12.42 12.06
C ALA A 69 23.04 -12.53 13.42
N GLY A 70 21.78 -12.09 13.52
CA GLY A 70 20.96 -12.24 14.73
C GLY A 70 20.79 -13.71 15.18
N VAL A 71 20.86 -14.68 14.26
CA VAL A 71 20.79 -16.12 14.59
C VAL A 71 21.98 -16.59 15.43
N LEU A 72 23.09 -15.85 15.42
CA LEU A 72 24.28 -16.18 16.20
C LEU A 72 24.16 -15.77 17.68
N PHE A 73 23.15 -14.99 18.05
CA PHE A 73 22.94 -14.58 19.43
C PHE A 73 22.32 -15.73 20.24
N PRO A 74 22.88 -16.07 21.42
CA PRO A 74 22.44 -17.23 22.21
C PRO A 74 21.04 -17.06 22.81
N THR A 75 20.62 -15.81 23.03
CA THR A 75 19.27 -15.43 23.43
C THR A 75 18.66 -14.59 22.33
N GLY A 76 17.49 -14.97 21.83
CA GLY A 76 16.73 -14.17 20.86
C GLY A 76 15.79 -13.18 21.57
N PRO A 77 15.34 -12.11 20.87
CA PRO A 77 14.29 -11.24 21.38
C PRO A 77 12.95 -11.98 21.53
N GLU A 78 12.04 -11.43 22.34
CA GLU A 78 10.68 -11.97 22.51
C GLU A 78 9.89 -12.02 21.19
N SER A 79 10.13 -11.06 20.28
CA SER A 79 9.57 -11.10 18.93
C SER A 79 10.65 -10.88 17.86
N PRO A 80 10.53 -11.54 16.68
CA PRO A 80 11.49 -11.40 15.59
C PRO A 80 11.67 -9.96 15.10
N ASP A 81 10.63 -9.12 15.24
CA ASP A 81 10.63 -7.73 14.79
C ASP A 81 11.63 -6.86 15.58
N PHE A 82 12.01 -7.28 16.79
CA PHE A 82 12.98 -6.57 17.64
C PHE A 82 14.43 -7.01 17.45
N ILE A 83 14.73 -7.89 16.48
CA ILE A 83 16.09 -8.43 16.31
C ILE A 83 17.14 -7.34 16.09
N LEU A 84 16.83 -6.30 15.30
CA LEU A 84 17.78 -5.22 15.01
C LEU A 84 18.06 -4.36 16.26
N PRO A 85 17.05 -3.82 16.98
CA PRO A 85 17.27 -3.16 18.26
C PRO A 85 18.01 -4.05 19.28
N PHE A 86 17.62 -5.32 19.38
CA PHE A 86 18.21 -6.28 20.30
C PHE A 86 19.72 -6.43 20.07
N MET A 87 20.13 -6.73 18.82
CA MET A 87 21.55 -6.89 18.50
C MET A 87 22.38 -5.64 18.80
N ILE A 88 21.85 -4.45 18.52
CA ILE A 88 22.58 -3.19 18.72
C ILE A 88 22.79 -2.89 20.20
N LEU A 89 21.82 -3.26 21.04
CA LEU A 89 21.93 -3.10 22.49
C LEU A 89 22.89 -4.13 23.11
N GLU A 90 22.95 -5.34 22.57
CA GLU A 90 23.81 -6.43 23.07
C GLU A 90 25.27 -6.35 22.57
N THR A 91 25.57 -5.61 21.50
CA THR A 91 26.92 -5.55 20.90
C THR A 91 27.86 -4.55 21.60
N GLU A 92 27.49 -4.02 22.78
CA GLU A 92 28.29 -3.04 23.57
C GLU A 92 28.85 -1.87 22.73
N LEU A 93 28.09 -1.41 21.74
CA LEU A 93 28.52 -0.33 20.84
C LEU A 93 28.61 1.02 21.59
N PRO A 94 29.46 1.96 21.13
CA PRO A 94 29.51 3.30 21.72
C PRO A 94 28.13 3.96 21.71
N ALA A 95 27.76 4.62 22.81
CA ALA A 95 26.44 5.24 22.99
C ALA A 95 26.03 6.19 21.84
N VAL A 96 27.01 6.87 21.23
CA VAL A 96 26.78 7.75 20.07
C VAL A 96 26.30 6.97 18.85
N VAL A 97 26.84 5.76 18.60
CA VAL A 97 26.45 4.91 17.48
C VAL A 97 25.04 4.36 17.68
N VAL A 98 24.74 3.90 18.91
CA VAL A 98 23.39 3.44 19.29
C VAL A 98 22.38 4.59 19.14
N GLY A 99 22.71 5.78 19.63
CA GLY A 99 21.87 6.97 19.50
C GLY A 99 21.61 7.34 18.03
N LEU A 100 22.64 7.29 17.17
CA LEU A 100 22.50 7.56 15.75
C LEU A 100 21.61 6.53 15.05
N PHE A 101 21.74 5.25 15.39
CA PHE A 101 20.88 4.20 14.88
C PHE A 101 19.41 4.43 15.27
N CYS A 102 19.14 4.66 16.56
CA CYS A 102 17.79 4.92 17.05
C CYS A 102 17.17 6.16 16.38
N ALA A 103 17.95 7.24 16.22
CA ALA A 103 17.51 8.43 15.51
C ALA A 103 17.19 8.15 14.04
N GLY A 104 18.02 7.35 13.36
CA GLY A 104 17.78 6.93 11.97
C GLY A 104 16.53 6.07 11.81
N ALA A 105 16.33 5.08 12.68
CA ALA A 105 15.15 4.22 12.69
C ALA A 105 13.86 5.02 12.92
N LEU A 106 13.88 5.95 13.89
CA LEU A 106 12.77 6.87 14.13
C LEU A 106 12.51 7.77 12.93
N SER A 107 13.56 8.36 12.34
CA SER A 107 13.44 9.21 11.15
C SER A 107 12.83 8.46 9.96
N ALA A 108 13.24 7.20 9.73
CA ALA A 108 12.72 6.37 8.65
C ALA A 108 11.22 6.08 8.86
N SER A 109 10.83 5.69 10.07
CA SER A 109 9.44 5.43 10.44
C SER A 109 8.57 6.70 10.28
N MET A 110 9.04 7.84 10.80
CA MET A 110 8.31 9.12 10.70
C MET A 110 8.11 9.57 9.26
N SER A 111 9.10 9.39 8.38
CA SER A 111 8.98 9.79 6.96
C SER A 111 7.90 9.03 6.20
N THR A 112 7.68 7.76 6.56
CA THR A 112 6.65 6.91 5.96
C THR A 112 5.30 7.17 6.63
N GLY A 113 5.26 7.23 7.96
CA GLY A 113 4.06 7.52 8.73
C GLY A 113 3.42 8.86 8.33
N ASP A 114 4.21 9.92 8.20
CA ASP A 114 3.74 11.24 7.75
C ASP A 114 3.07 11.16 6.37
N ALA A 115 3.73 10.52 5.40
CA ALA A 115 3.18 10.38 4.06
C ALA A 115 1.85 9.60 4.05
N LEU A 116 1.73 8.55 4.86
CA LEU A 116 0.52 7.74 4.97
C LEU A 116 -0.64 8.49 5.65
N MET A 117 -0.36 9.15 6.77
CA MET A 117 -1.36 9.94 7.51
C MET A 117 -1.84 11.13 6.67
N HIS A 118 -0.91 11.82 6.01
CA HIS A 118 -1.23 12.91 5.11
C HIS A 118 -2.04 12.43 3.90
N ALA A 119 -1.71 11.27 3.32
CA ALA A 119 -2.47 10.67 2.22
C ALA A 119 -3.91 10.38 2.63
N ALA A 120 -4.10 9.67 3.74
CA ALA A 120 -5.42 9.31 4.24
C ALA A 120 -6.28 10.56 4.49
N ALA A 121 -5.72 11.58 5.14
CA ALA A 121 -6.42 12.84 5.40
C ALA A 121 -6.76 13.60 4.11
N SER A 122 -5.80 13.72 3.19
CA SER A 122 -5.98 14.47 1.95
C SER A 122 -7.03 13.84 1.04
N ILE A 123 -6.98 12.52 0.85
CA ILE A 123 -7.95 11.78 0.04
C ILE A 123 -9.35 11.89 0.67
N THR A 124 -9.44 11.75 1.99
CA THR A 124 -10.72 11.88 2.69
C THR A 124 -11.35 13.25 2.48
N VAL A 125 -10.57 14.33 2.52
CA VAL A 125 -11.09 15.69 2.30
C VAL A 125 -11.39 15.96 0.82
N GLU A 126 -10.45 15.70 -0.07
CA GLU A 126 -10.54 16.04 -1.50
C GLU A 126 -11.55 15.17 -2.25
N ASP A 127 -11.56 13.86 -1.98
CA ASP A 127 -12.41 12.92 -2.72
C ASP A 127 -13.66 12.54 -1.92
N GLY A 128 -13.60 12.58 -0.58
CA GLY A 128 -14.70 12.15 0.28
C GLY A 128 -15.64 13.28 0.73
N ILE A 129 -15.15 14.50 0.92
CA ILE A 129 -15.94 15.61 1.50
C ILE A 129 -16.22 16.69 0.46
N ARG A 130 -15.18 17.15 -0.25
CA ARG A 130 -15.26 18.28 -1.18
C ARG A 130 -16.32 18.09 -2.30
N PRO A 131 -16.55 16.89 -2.87
CA PRO A 131 -17.57 16.71 -3.90
C PRO A 131 -19.00 16.93 -3.37
N PHE A 132 -19.23 16.75 -2.08
CA PHE A 132 -20.54 16.88 -1.45
C PHE A 132 -20.72 18.21 -0.70
N LYS A 133 -19.62 18.89 -0.39
CA LYS A 133 -19.61 20.15 0.35
C LYS A 133 -18.51 21.07 -0.17
N ALA A 134 -18.91 22.22 -0.72
CA ALA A 134 -17.96 23.26 -1.08
C ALA A 134 -17.19 23.75 0.15
N MET A 135 -15.88 23.84 0.02
CA MET A 135 -14.96 24.30 1.06
C MET A 135 -14.03 25.35 0.46
N ASP A 136 -13.70 26.38 1.24
CA ASP A 136 -12.60 27.28 0.90
C ASP A 136 -11.25 26.65 1.30
N ASP A 137 -10.16 27.14 0.71
CA ASP A 137 -8.81 26.59 0.92
C ASP A 137 -8.42 26.56 2.41
N ARG A 138 -8.88 27.56 3.19
CA ARG A 138 -8.59 27.65 4.62
C ARG A 138 -9.30 26.55 5.41
N THR A 139 -10.58 26.31 5.15
CA THR A 139 -11.34 25.25 5.82
C THR A 139 -10.84 23.88 5.38
N GLN A 140 -10.51 23.72 4.09
CA GLN A 140 -9.94 22.48 3.56
C GLN A 140 -8.63 22.12 4.25
N ARG A 141 -7.68 23.07 4.31
CA ARG A 141 -6.39 22.87 4.99
C ARG A 141 -6.58 22.50 6.46
N ARG A 142 -7.47 23.19 7.17
CA ARG A 142 -7.77 22.90 8.58
C ARG A 142 -8.37 21.50 8.74
N ALA A 143 -9.28 21.09 7.86
CA ALA A 143 -9.88 19.76 7.88
C ALA A 143 -8.82 18.68 7.70
N ILE A 144 -7.89 18.84 6.75
CA ILE A 144 -6.75 17.92 6.56
C ILE A 144 -5.89 17.87 7.82
N GLN A 145 -5.50 19.01 8.40
CA GLN A 145 -4.68 19.05 9.62
C GLN A 145 -5.35 18.33 10.80
N VAL A 146 -6.65 18.54 11.01
CA VAL A 146 -7.42 17.84 12.04
C VAL A 146 -7.49 16.34 11.76
N LEU A 147 -7.76 15.95 10.52
CA LEU A 147 -7.83 14.54 10.13
C LEU A 147 -6.48 13.83 10.26
N VAL A 148 -5.36 14.48 9.97
CA VAL A 148 -4.02 13.90 10.21
C VAL A 148 -3.86 13.54 11.69
N VAL A 149 -4.24 14.43 12.61
CA VAL A 149 -4.18 14.16 14.05
C VAL A 149 -5.12 13.01 14.44
N LEU A 150 -6.34 13.00 13.92
CA LEU A 150 -7.32 11.95 14.20
C LEU A 150 -6.85 10.57 13.70
N VAL A 151 -6.35 10.50 12.46
CA VAL A 151 -5.77 9.27 11.88
C VAL A 151 -4.59 8.81 12.73
N GLY A 152 -3.74 9.74 13.20
CA GLY A 152 -2.62 9.43 14.08
C GLY A 152 -3.04 8.83 15.43
N ILE A 153 -4.09 9.39 16.06
CA ILE A 153 -4.64 8.87 17.32
C ILE A 153 -5.20 7.45 17.11
N VAL A 154 -5.94 7.23 16.02
CA VAL A 154 -6.49 5.90 15.69
C VAL A 154 -5.36 4.91 15.41
N ALA A 155 -4.36 5.30 14.63
CA ALA A 155 -3.20 4.45 14.35
C ALA A 155 -2.41 4.12 15.62
N TYR A 156 -2.21 5.10 16.52
CA TYR A 156 -1.57 4.88 17.81
C TYR A 156 -2.37 3.90 18.69
N TYR A 157 -3.70 4.04 18.73
CA TYR A 157 -4.57 3.12 19.46
C TYR A 157 -4.42 1.67 18.95
N PHE A 158 -4.38 1.44 17.64
CA PHE A 158 -4.13 0.11 17.10
C PHE A 158 -2.70 -0.36 17.42
N ALA A 159 -1.69 0.52 17.27
CA ALA A 159 -0.29 0.17 17.50
C ALA A 159 0.01 -0.32 18.93
N ILE A 160 -0.69 0.19 19.96
CA ILE A 160 -0.49 -0.27 21.36
C ILE A 160 -1.23 -1.58 21.70
N ASN A 161 -2.20 -1.99 20.89
CA ASN A 161 -3.01 -3.19 21.12
C ASN A 161 -2.66 -4.35 20.16
N GLU A 162 -1.79 -4.09 19.19
CA GLU A 162 -1.46 -5.04 18.13
C GLU A 162 -0.42 -6.05 18.61
N SER A 163 -0.73 -7.34 18.45
CA SER A 163 0.16 -8.45 18.81
C SER A 163 0.73 -9.16 17.57
N SER A 164 0.28 -8.80 16.36
CA SER A 164 0.76 -9.39 15.13
C SER A 164 2.15 -8.88 14.77
N SER A 165 2.94 -9.69 14.05
CA SER A 165 4.24 -9.23 13.55
C SER A 165 4.08 -8.10 12.53
N LEU A 166 5.08 -7.23 12.45
CA LEU A 166 5.11 -6.11 11.49
C LEU A 166 4.99 -6.60 10.04
N VAL A 167 5.60 -7.75 9.73
CA VAL A 167 5.52 -8.38 8.41
C VAL A 167 4.10 -8.86 8.11
N ALA A 168 3.42 -9.49 9.08
CA ALA A 168 2.03 -9.95 8.89
C ALA A 168 1.09 -8.76 8.63
N LEU A 169 1.20 -7.69 9.43
CA LEU A 169 0.42 -6.47 9.24
C LEU A 169 0.64 -5.84 7.86
N LEU A 170 1.89 -5.78 7.43
CA LEU A 170 2.26 -5.23 6.13
C LEU A 170 1.67 -6.05 4.98
N LEU A 171 1.76 -7.38 5.06
CA LEU A 171 1.22 -8.30 4.07
C LEU A 171 -0.31 -8.20 3.97
N THR A 172 -1.00 -8.14 5.12
CA THR A 172 -2.45 -7.91 5.16
C THR A 172 -2.82 -6.57 4.51
N ALA A 173 -2.12 -5.49 4.84
CA ALA A 173 -2.35 -4.18 4.23
C ALA A 173 -2.12 -4.19 2.71
N TYR A 174 -1.04 -4.82 2.23
CA TYR A 174 -0.79 -5.00 0.80
C TYR A 174 -1.86 -5.84 0.11
N GLY A 175 -2.41 -6.86 0.77
CA GLY A 175 -3.50 -7.67 0.22
C GLY A 175 -4.76 -6.86 -0.11
N ILE A 176 -5.10 -5.91 0.78
CA ILE A 176 -6.24 -5.00 0.58
C ILE A 176 -5.92 -3.97 -0.50
N ILE A 177 -4.74 -3.33 -0.44
CA ILE A 177 -4.33 -2.29 -1.40
C ILE A 177 -4.15 -2.85 -2.81
N ALA A 178 -3.71 -4.11 -2.93
CA ALA A 178 -3.59 -4.78 -4.22
C ALA A 178 -4.94 -4.86 -4.96
N GLN A 179 -6.09 -4.81 -4.27
CA GLN A 179 -7.41 -4.74 -4.91
C GLN A 179 -7.62 -3.45 -5.72
N LEU A 180 -6.79 -2.43 -5.56
CA LEU A 180 -6.83 -1.25 -6.43
C LEU A 180 -6.20 -1.51 -7.81
N ALA A 181 -5.53 -2.64 -8.03
CA ALA A 181 -4.84 -2.93 -9.29
C ALA A 181 -5.80 -3.09 -10.45
N PRO A 182 -6.83 -3.95 -10.35
CA PRO A 182 -7.74 -4.17 -11.48
C PRO A 182 -8.46 -2.88 -11.91
N PRO A 183 -8.98 -2.03 -11.00
CA PRO A 183 -9.54 -0.73 -11.38
C PRO A 183 -8.55 0.16 -12.12
N VAL A 184 -7.33 0.34 -11.60
CA VAL A 184 -6.30 1.20 -12.23
C VAL A 184 -5.89 0.68 -13.61
N LEU A 185 -5.72 -0.63 -13.77
CA LEU A 185 -5.39 -1.22 -15.07
C LEU A 185 -6.57 -1.14 -16.04
N ALA A 186 -7.79 -1.34 -15.55
CA ALA A 186 -9.00 -1.26 -16.36
C ALA A 186 -9.22 0.17 -16.88
N THR A 187 -9.02 1.20 -16.05
CA THR A 187 -9.17 2.60 -16.49
C THR A 187 -8.13 3.01 -17.52
N LEU A 188 -6.89 2.52 -17.42
CA LEU A 188 -5.82 2.84 -18.36
C LEU A 188 -5.93 2.09 -19.70
N TYR A 189 -6.31 0.80 -19.67
CA TYR A 189 -6.18 -0.07 -20.84
C TYR A 189 -7.52 -0.61 -21.37
N TRP A 190 -8.61 -0.55 -20.60
CA TRP A 190 -9.88 -1.18 -20.97
C TRP A 190 -11.05 -0.19 -21.03
N ARG A 191 -11.33 0.31 -22.24
CA ARG A 191 -12.40 1.28 -22.53
C ARG A 191 -13.81 0.83 -22.16
N ARG A 192 -14.02 -0.47 -21.94
CA ARG A 192 -15.33 -1.05 -21.59
C ARG A 192 -15.57 -1.14 -20.07
N ALA A 193 -14.58 -0.76 -19.25
CA ALA A 193 -14.75 -0.72 -17.80
C ALA A 193 -15.89 0.24 -17.42
N THR A 194 -16.76 -0.20 -16.51
CA THR A 194 -17.88 0.61 -16.01
C THR A 194 -17.74 0.88 -14.52
N THR A 195 -18.32 1.97 -14.03
CA THR A 195 -18.33 2.30 -12.60
C THR A 195 -18.94 1.17 -11.77
N ALA A 196 -20.06 0.59 -12.23
CA ALA A 196 -20.71 -0.54 -11.56
C ALA A 196 -19.80 -1.77 -11.50
N GLY A 197 -19.09 -2.10 -12.59
CA GLY A 197 -18.17 -3.24 -12.60
C GLY A 197 -16.95 -3.03 -11.72
N VAL A 198 -16.38 -1.82 -11.71
CA VAL A 198 -15.26 -1.47 -10.81
C VAL A 198 -15.68 -1.58 -9.35
N LEU A 199 -16.83 -1.01 -8.97
CA LEU A 199 -17.33 -1.08 -7.59
C LEU A 199 -17.68 -2.51 -7.17
N ALA A 200 -18.37 -3.27 -8.04
CA ALA A 200 -18.70 -4.67 -7.77
C ALA A 200 -17.44 -5.53 -7.61
N GLY A 201 -16.44 -5.35 -8.48
CA GLY A 201 -15.15 -6.03 -8.41
C GLY A 201 -14.41 -5.71 -7.11
N LEU A 202 -14.33 -4.43 -6.73
CA LEU A 202 -13.65 -3.98 -5.52
C LEU A 202 -14.31 -4.53 -4.26
N VAL A 203 -15.64 -4.49 -4.18
CA VAL A 203 -16.39 -5.05 -3.05
C VAL A 203 -16.23 -6.56 -3.00
N ALA A 204 -16.37 -7.27 -4.12
CA ALA A 204 -16.23 -8.72 -4.17
C ALA A 204 -14.82 -9.18 -3.79
N GLY A 205 -13.78 -8.61 -4.41
CA GLY A 205 -12.39 -8.94 -4.14
C GLY A 205 -11.96 -8.59 -2.72
N GLY A 206 -12.33 -7.38 -2.25
CA GLY A 206 -12.06 -6.94 -0.87
C GLY A 206 -12.75 -7.83 0.16
N ALA A 207 -14.03 -8.16 -0.03
CA ALA A 207 -14.76 -9.06 0.84
C ALA A 207 -14.16 -10.47 0.85
N THR A 208 -13.74 -10.99 -0.31
CA THR A 208 -13.04 -12.28 -0.40
C THR A 208 -11.71 -12.25 0.36
N SER A 209 -10.90 -11.20 0.22
CA SER A 209 -9.65 -11.07 0.99
C SER A 209 -9.89 -11.01 2.50
N VAL A 210 -10.88 -10.22 2.96
CA VAL A 210 -11.22 -10.14 4.38
C VAL A 210 -11.78 -11.47 4.91
N PHE A 211 -12.60 -12.16 4.12
CA PHE A 211 -13.16 -13.46 4.48
C PHE A 211 -12.07 -14.51 4.71
N PHE A 212 -11.09 -14.60 3.80
CA PHE A 212 -9.97 -15.55 3.91
C PHE A 212 -8.88 -15.11 4.91
N LEU A 213 -8.80 -13.82 5.22
CA LEU A 213 -8.02 -13.33 6.35
C LEU A 213 -8.59 -13.85 7.68
N GLN A 214 -9.91 -13.76 7.86
CA GLN A 214 -10.60 -14.19 9.08
C GLN A 214 -10.79 -15.70 9.18
N ASN A 215 -10.82 -16.41 8.04
CA ASN A 215 -11.00 -17.86 7.99
C ASN A 215 -9.86 -18.53 7.20
N PRO A 216 -8.63 -18.59 7.75
CA PRO A 216 -7.49 -19.18 7.04
C PRO A 216 -7.70 -20.65 6.66
N GLU A 217 -8.42 -21.41 7.50
CA GLU A 217 -8.75 -22.83 7.31
C GLU A 217 -9.56 -23.10 6.02
N LEU A 218 -10.32 -22.09 5.56
CA LEU A 218 -11.18 -22.21 4.38
C LEU A 218 -10.47 -21.84 3.07
N ARG A 219 -9.18 -21.50 3.17
CA ARG A 219 -8.10 -21.56 2.16
C ARG A 219 -8.31 -22.56 1.00
N PRO A 220 -8.92 -22.28 -0.18
CA PRO A 220 -8.96 -23.30 -1.24
C PRO A 220 -7.55 -23.67 -1.74
N TRP A 221 -6.64 -22.69 -1.72
CA TRP A 221 -5.22 -22.88 -1.99
C TRP A 221 -4.43 -22.15 -0.91
N GLU A 222 -3.22 -22.63 -0.62
CA GLU A 222 -2.25 -21.98 0.24
C GLU A 222 -1.66 -20.74 -0.45
N LEU A 223 -2.51 -19.76 -0.76
CA LEU A 223 -2.14 -18.49 -1.35
C LEU A 223 -2.52 -17.36 -0.39
N HIS A 224 -1.81 -16.26 -0.50
CA HIS A 224 -2.11 -15.03 0.20
C HIS A 224 -3.53 -14.56 -0.12
N GLU A 225 -4.28 -14.14 0.90
CA GLU A 225 -5.69 -13.74 0.80
C GLU A 225 -5.92 -12.59 -0.21
N GLY A 226 -4.93 -11.74 -0.41
CA GLY A 226 -4.92 -10.70 -1.45
C GLY A 226 -5.00 -11.25 -2.88
N ILE A 227 -4.27 -12.34 -3.19
CA ILE A 227 -4.34 -12.99 -4.50
C ILE A 227 -5.69 -13.66 -4.70
N LEU A 228 -6.22 -14.32 -3.68
CA LEU A 228 -7.55 -14.92 -3.73
C LEU A 228 -8.63 -13.86 -3.97
N GLY A 229 -8.50 -12.70 -3.32
CA GLY A 229 -9.34 -11.54 -3.59
C GLY A 229 -9.24 -11.06 -5.03
N LEU A 230 -8.02 -10.93 -5.57
CA LEU A 230 -7.80 -10.53 -6.97
C LEU A 230 -8.40 -11.54 -7.97
N ALA A 231 -8.31 -12.83 -7.66
CA ALA A 231 -8.86 -13.91 -8.47
C ALA A 231 -10.39 -13.82 -8.59
N VAL A 232 -11.08 -13.25 -7.59
CA VAL A 232 -12.52 -12.96 -7.64
C VAL A 232 -12.79 -11.57 -8.24
N HIS A 233 -11.98 -10.58 -7.87
CA HIS A 233 -12.12 -9.20 -8.32
C HIS A 233 -12.15 -9.10 -9.84
N VAL A 234 -11.12 -9.62 -10.51
CA VAL A 234 -10.93 -9.45 -11.96
C VAL A 234 -12.12 -10.03 -12.74
N PRO A 235 -12.56 -11.29 -12.51
CA PRO A 235 -13.74 -11.83 -13.17
C PRO A 235 -15.02 -11.04 -12.91
N VAL A 236 -15.25 -10.59 -11.67
CA VAL A 236 -16.46 -9.81 -11.33
C VAL A 236 -16.44 -8.45 -12.04
N LEU A 237 -15.29 -7.77 -12.06
CA LEU A 237 -15.12 -6.50 -12.77
C LEU A 237 -15.43 -6.67 -14.27
N LEU A 238 -14.89 -7.73 -14.88
CA LEU A 238 -15.11 -8.02 -16.30
C LEU A 238 -16.57 -8.37 -16.58
N ALA A 239 -17.14 -9.30 -15.82
CA ALA A 239 -18.50 -9.80 -16.02
C ALA A 239 -19.54 -8.70 -15.84
N VAL A 240 -19.44 -7.92 -14.75
CA VAL A 240 -20.38 -6.83 -14.47
C VAL A 240 -20.21 -5.71 -15.50
N SER A 241 -18.99 -5.33 -15.86
CA SER A 241 -18.78 -4.29 -16.88
C SER A 241 -19.31 -4.68 -18.26
N LEU A 242 -19.29 -5.97 -18.62
CA LEU A 242 -19.89 -6.46 -19.85
C LEU A 242 -21.42 -6.55 -19.77
N ALA A 243 -21.97 -6.82 -18.58
CA ALA A 243 -23.41 -6.92 -18.35
C ALA A 243 -24.10 -5.56 -18.17
N THR A 244 -23.37 -4.51 -17.79
CA THR A 244 -23.91 -3.16 -17.62
C THR A 244 -23.75 -2.29 -18.87
N PRO A 245 -24.60 -1.25 -19.05
CA PRO A 245 -24.44 -0.29 -20.13
C PRO A 245 -23.04 0.32 -20.17
N ALA A 246 -22.48 0.46 -21.37
CA ALA A 246 -21.20 1.12 -21.56
C ALA A 246 -21.29 2.58 -21.11
N GLN A 247 -20.21 3.08 -20.53
CA GLN A 247 -20.08 4.50 -20.23
C GLN A 247 -20.08 5.32 -21.53
N ASP A 248 -20.55 6.56 -21.44
CA ASP A 248 -20.63 7.47 -22.57
C ASP A 248 -19.25 7.60 -23.26
N PRO A 249 -19.14 7.27 -24.57
CA PRO A 249 -17.89 7.37 -25.31
C PRO A 249 -17.24 8.76 -25.25
N ASP A 250 -18.04 9.82 -25.18
CA ASP A 250 -17.54 11.20 -25.12
C ASP A 250 -16.91 11.51 -23.76
N HIS A 251 -17.53 11.00 -22.68
CA HIS A 251 -16.97 11.07 -21.33
C HIS A 251 -15.63 10.31 -21.25
N VAL A 252 -15.58 9.07 -21.74
CA VAL A 252 -14.35 8.25 -21.76
C VAL A 252 -13.28 8.88 -22.66
N GLY A 253 -13.71 9.47 -23.78
CA GLY A 253 -12.84 10.15 -24.75
C GLY A 253 -12.13 11.36 -24.17
N SER A 254 -12.80 12.15 -23.32
CA SER A 254 -12.22 13.35 -22.69
C SER A 254 -10.96 13.04 -21.86
N PHE A 255 -11.04 12.03 -20.98
CA PHE A 255 -9.90 11.61 -20.16
C PHE A 255 -8.74 11.00 -20.97
N MET A 256 -9.05 10.35 -22.10
CA MET A 256 -8.02 9.74 -22.95
C MET A 256 -7.38 10.72 -23.95
N ALA A 257 -8.10 11.75 -24.38
CA ALA A 257 -7.55 12.83 -25.21
C ALA A 257 -6.56 13.68 -24.41
N GLU A 258 -6.91 14.00 -23.16
CA GLU A 258 -6.06 14.77 -22.24
C GLU A 258 -4.78 13.99 -21.85
N ALA A 259 -4.85 12.66 -21.76
CA ALA A 259 -3.67 11.81 -21.58
C ALA A 259 -2.72 11.78 -22.80
N ARG A 260 -3.19 12.19 -23.99
CA ARG A 260 -2.38 12.27 -25.23
C ARG A 260 -1.80 13.66 -25.48
N ASP A 261 -2.43 14.72 -24.98
CA ASP A 261 -1.95 16.10 -25.07
C ASP A 261 -2.24 16.88 -23.77
N PRO A 262 -1.29 16.90 -22.81
CA PRO A 262 -1.46 17.54 -21.50
C PRO A 262 -1.63 19.07 -21.57
N HIS A 263 -1.44 19.69 -22.73
CA HIS A 263 -1.50 21.14 -22.91
C HIS A 263 -2.87 21.64 -23.43
N GLN A 264 -3.84 20.74 -23.62
CA GLN A 264 -5.18 21.12 -24.08
C GLN A 264 -6.02 21.67 -22.91
N PRO A 265 -6.54 22.91 -22.98
CA PRO A 265 -7.29 23.51 -21.87
C PRO A 265 -8.66 22.83 -21.68
N ARG A 266 -9.05 22.64 -20.42
CA ARG A 266 -10.36 22.06 -20.02
C ARG A 266 -11.52 22.74 -20.75
N SER A 267 -12.26 22.00 -21.57
CA SER A 267 -13.59 22.42 -21.98
C SER A 267 -14.53 22.25 -20.79
N THR A 268 -14.82 23.36 -20.11
CA THR A 268 -15.86 23.41 -19.09
C THR A 268 -17.22 23.17 -19.74
N HIS A 269 -17.68 21.93 -19.72
CA HIS A 269 -19.10 21.63 -19.84
C HIS A 269 -19.66 21.47 -18.43
N ALA A 270 -20.48 22.46 -18.06
CA ALA A 270 -21.29 22.51 -16.84
C ALA A 270 -22.46 21.52 -16.90
#